data_AF-J3KS60-F1
#
_entry.id   AF-J3KS60-F1
#
_cell.length_a   1.000
_cell.length_b   1.000
_cell.length_c   1.000
_cell.angle_alpha   90.00
_cell.angle_beta   90.00
_cell.angle_gamma   90.00
#
_symmetry.space_group_name_H-M   'P 1'
#
loop_
_entity.id
_entity.type
_entity.pdbx_description
1 polymer ?
#
loop_
_entity_poly.entity_id
_entity_poly.type
_entity_poly.pdbx_seq_one_letter_code
_entity_poly.pdbx_strand_id
1 'polypeptide(L)'
;MAEQEPTAEQLAQIAAENEEDEHSVNYKPPAQKSIQEIQELDKDDESLRKYKEALLGRVAVSADPNVPNVVVTGLTLVCSSAPGPLELDLTG
;
A
#
# COMPACT_ATOMS: atom_id res chain seq x y z
N MET A 1 -6.48 -10.75 -37.26
CA MET A 1 -6.88 -9.52 -36.55
C MET A 1 -5.65 -8.64 -36.56
N ALA A 2 -5.74 -7.41 -37.07
CA ALA A 2 -4.58 -6.52 -37.09
C ALA A 2 -4.28 -6.12 -35.64
N GLU A 3 -3.16 -6.58 -35.12
CA GLU A 3 -2.52 -6.00 -33.94
C GLU A 3 -1.99 -4.63 -34.39
N GLN A 4 -2.90 -3.66 -34.47
CA GLN A 4 -2.54 -2.31 -34.89
C GLN A 4 -1.88 -1.66 -33.67
N GLU A 5 -0.54 -1.64 -33.67
CA GLU A 5 0.22 -0.94 -32.65
C GLU A 5 -0.29 0.51 -32.58
N PRO A 6 -0.65 1.02 -31.39
CA PRO A 6 -1.19 2.37 -31.26
C PRO A 6 -0.17 3.37 -31.77
N THR A 7 -0.63 4.36 -32.54
CA THR A 7 0.28 5.41 -33.03
C THR A 7 0.78 6.26 -31.86
N ALA A 8 1.91 6.92 -32.04
CA ALA A 8 2.47 7.82 -31.02
C ALA A 8 1.47 8.92 -30.59
N GLU A 9 0.62 9.38 -31.51
CA GLU A 9 -0.45 10.36 -31.22
C GLU A 9 -1.55 9.77 -30.35
N GLN A 10 -1.95 8.51 -30.58
CA GLN A 10 -2.94 7.83 -29.75
C GLN A 10 -2.40 7.53 -28.34
N LEU A 11 -1.12 7.16 -28.22
CA LEU A 11 -0.44 6.98 -26.94
C LEU A 11 -0.39 8.29 -26.15
N ALA A 12 -0.05 9.40 -26.82
CA ALA A 12 -0.05 10.72 -26.20
C ALA A 12 -1.44 11.14 -25.73
N GLN A 13 -2.48 10.83 -26.51
CA GLN A 13 -3.86 11.12 -26.12
C GLN A 13 -4.31 10.29 -24.90
N ILE A 14 -3.98 8.99 -24.84
CA ILE A 14 -4.29 8.13 -23.68
C ILE A 14 -3.55 8.63 -22.44
N ALA A 15 -2.28 9.03 -22.57
CA ALA A 15 -1.50 9.59 -21.47
C ALA A 15 -2.12 10.90 -20.96
N ALA A 16 -2.50 11.81 -21.86
CA ALA A 16 -3.16 13.06 -21.52
C ALA A 16 -4.53 12.85 -20.85
N GLU A 17 -5.24 11.76 -21.16
CA GLU A 17 -6.51 11.40 -20.52
C GLU A 17 -6.32 10.85 -19.09
N ASN A 18 -5.14 10.30 -18.78
CA ASN A 18 -4.76 9.85 -17.44
C ASN A 18 -4.01 10.92 -16.62
N GLU A 19 -3.73 12.11 -17.20
CA GLU A 19 -3.32 13.30 -16.46
C GLU A 19 -4.51 13.89 -15.69
N GLU A 20 -5.21 13.06 -14.91
CA GLU A 20 -6.17 13.54 -13.93
C GLU A 20 -5.46 14.49 -12.96
N ASP A 21 -5.99 15.70 -12.80
CA ASP A 21 -5.49 16.72 -11.87
C ASP A 21 -5.13 16.06 -10.53
N GLU A 22 -3.82 15.98 -10.24
CA GLU A 22 -3.18 15.45 -9.02
C GLU A 22 -3.65 16.15 -7.72
N HIS A 23 -4.67 17.01 -7.81
CA HIS A 23 -5.07 18.03 -6.85
C HIS A 23 -6.54 17.95 -6.43
N SER A 24 -7.35 17.01 -6.96
CA SER A 24 -8.79 16.94 -6.61
C SER A 24 -9.05 16.37 -5.20
N VAL A 25 -8.07 15.70 -4.60
CA VAL A 25 -8.15 15.13 -3.24
C VAL A 25 -7.09 15.76 -2.34
N ASN A 26 -7.51 16.70 -1.49
CA ASN A 26 -6.65 17.39 -0.51
C ASN A 26 -6.33 16.49 0.70
N TYR A 27 -5.81 15.29 0.46
CA TYR A 27 -5.34 14.40 1.51
C TYR A 27 -4.18 15.05 2.26
N LYS A 28 -4.34 15.17 3.58
CA LYS A 28 -3.27 15.64 4.47
C LYS A 28 -2.68 14.44 5.19
N PRO A 29 -1.41 14.08 4.94
CA PRO A 29 -0.79 12.98 5.65
C PRO A 29 -0.83 13.25 7.16
N PRO A 30 -1.08 12.22 7.98
CA PRO A 30 -1.12 12.38 9.43
C PRO A 30 0.27 12.71 9.97
N ALA A 31 0.30 13.28 11.17
CA ALA A 31 1.56 13.43 11.91
C ALA A 31 2.18 12.05 12.17
N GLN A 32 3.49 11.92 11.93
CA GLN A 32 4.21 10.69 12.23
C GLN A 32 4.21 10.43 13.74
N LYS A 33 3.80 9.22 14.14
CA LYS A 33 3.86 8.71 15.51
C LYS A 33 4.29 7.25 15.49
N SER A 34 5.14 6.87 16.42
CA SER A 34 5.55 5.47 16.60
C SER A 34 4.44 4.66 17.27
N ILE A 35 4.51 3.32 17.13
CA ILE A 35 3.58 2.41 17.80
C ILE A 35 3.67 2.54 19.33
N GLN A 36 4.87 2.81 19.87
CA GLN A 36 5.08 3.05 21.30
C GLN A 36 4.28 4.27 21.77
N GLU A 37 4.44 5.41 21.10
CA GLU A 37 3.70 6.63 21.42
C GLU A 37 2.19 6.41 21.31
N ILE A 38 1.71 5.69 20.29
CA ILE A 38 0.29 5.38 20.14
C ILE A 38 -0.24 4.54 21.31
N GLN A 39 0.54 3.60 21.83
CA GLN A 39 0.15 2.78 22.99
C GLN A 39 0.13 3.57 24.30
N GLU A 40 1.01 4.55 24.45
CA GLU A 40 1.11 5.37 25.68
C GLU A 40 0.03 6.46 25.76
N LEU A 41 -0.46 6.94 24.62
CA LEU A 41 -1.61 7.85 24.60
C LEU A 41 -2.84 7.18 25.23
N ASP A 42 -3.55 7.89 26.10
CA ASP A 42 -4.80 7.44 26.70
C ASP A 42 -4.71 6.04 27.37
N LYS A 43 -3.55 5.73 27.96
CA LYS A 43 -3.26 4.42 28.55
C LYS A 43 -4.20 4.05 29.70
N ASP A 44 -4.89 5.01 30.29
CA ASP A 44 -5.85 4.81 31.37
C ASP A 44 -7.29 4.61 30.85
N ASP A 45 -7.54 4.77 29.54
CA ASP A 45 -8.84 4.54 28.91
C ASP A 45 -8.97 3.08 28.43
N GLU A 46 -9.79 2.29 29.13
CA GLU A 46 -10.00 0.88 28.82
C GLU A 46 -10.54 0.65 27.40
N SER A 47 -11.40 1.54 26.91
CA SER A 47 -12.02 1.41 25.59
C SER A 47 -10.99 1.63 24.49
N LEU A 48 -10.17 2.68 24.63
CA LEU A 48 -9.10 2.98 23.68
C LEU A 48 -7.98 1.95 23.73
N ARG A 49 -7.67 1.37 24.89
CA ARG A 49 -6.75 0.23 24.98
C ARG A 49 -7.25 -0.97 24.21
N LYS A 50 -8.52 -1.36 24.39
CA LYS A 50 -9.13 -2.48 23.64
C LYS A 50 -9.16 -2.21 22.14
N TYR A 51 -9.44 -0.98 21.74
CA TYR A 51 -9.41 -0.55 20.34
C TYR A 51 -8.00 -0.68 19.74
N LYS A 52 -6.97 -0.19 20.45
CA LYS A 52 -5.57 -0.30 20.02
C LYS A 52 -5.11 -1.75 19.97
N GLU A 53 -5.47 -2.57 20.96
CA GLU A 53 -5.16 -4.01 20.96
C GLU A 53 -5.85 -4.76 19.81
N ALA A 54 -7.09 -4.39 19.46
CA ALA A 54 -7.79 -5.01 18.34
C ALA A 54 -7.16 -4.71 16.97
N LEU A 55 -6.62 -3.50 16.78
CA LEU A 55 -5.99 -3.09 15.52
C LEU A 55 -4.52 -3.48 15.41
N LEU A 56 -3.76 -3.32 16.50
CA LEU A 56 -2.32 -3.55 16.53
C LEU A 56 -1.96 -4.98 16.93
N GLY A 57 -2.91 -5.72 17.53
CA GLY A 57 -2.63 -7.00 18.16
C GLY A 57 -1.72 -6.87 19.39
N ARG A 58 -1.19 -8.01 19.86
CA ARG A 58 -0.15 -8.03 20.90
C ARG A 58 1.21 -7.73 20.26
N VAL A 59 1.53 -6.44 20.13
CA VAL A 59 2.80 -6.00 19.56
C VAL A 59 3.94 -6.23 20.56
N ALA A 60 4.90 -7.09 20.20
CA ALA A 60 6.23 -7.08 20.81
C ALA A 60 7.01 -5.92 20.16
N VAL A 61 7.32 -4.90 20.96
CA VAL A 61 7.85 -3.61 20.51
C VAL A 61 9.37 -3.67 20.27
N SER A 62 9.83 -4.64 19.49
CA SER A 62 11.22 -4.74 19.08
C SER A 62 11.26 -4.97 17.57
N ALA A 63 11.07 -3.89 16.81
CA ALA A 63 11.44 -3.89 15.41
C ALA A 63 12.97 -3.76 15.33
N ASP A 64 13.61 -4.66 14.59
CA ASP A 64 15.05 -4.57 14.33
C ASP A 64 15.29 -3.36 13.39
N PRO A 65 16.10 -2.36 13.80
CA PRO A 65 16.32 -1.15 13.00
C PRO A 65 17.12 -1.42 11.71
N ASN A 66 17.71 -2.60 11.56
CA ASN A 66 18.46 -2.98 10.36
C ASN A 66 17.57 -3.57 9.26
N VAL A 67 16.28 -3.79 9.54
CA VAL A 67 15.33 -4.34 8.57
C VAL A 67 14.35 -3.24 8.15
N PRO A 68 14.05 -3.09 6.85
CA PRO A 68 13.02 -2.17 6.39
C PRO A 68 11.64 -2.51 6.98
N ASN A 69 10.83 -1.49 7.25
CA ASN A 69 9.51 -1.65 7.87
C ASN A 69 8.50 -2.40 6.97
N VAL A 70 8.70 -2.35 5.65
CA VAL A 70 7.86 -3.04 4.66
C VAL A 70 8.77 -3.69 3.64
N VAL A 71 8.56 -4.99 3.39
CA VAL A 71 9.23 -5.75 2.33
C VAL A 71 8.14 -6.32 1.43
N VAL A 72 8.18 -5.95 0.15
CA VAL A 72 7.28 -6.53 -0.85
C VAL A 72 7.85 -7.89 -1.25
N THR A 73 7.10 -8.97 -1.01
CA THR A 73 7.58 -10.34 -1.28
C THR A 73 7.25 -10.82 -2.69
N GLY A 74 6.13 -10.37 -3.25
CA GLY A 74 5.74 -10.73 -4.60
C GLY A 74 4.50 -9.99 -5.09
N LEU A 75 4.24 -10.13 -6.38
CA LEU A 75 3.06 -9.56 -7.05
C LEU A 75 2.39 -10.65 -7.88
N THR A 76 1.07 -10.81 -7.72
CA THR A 76 0.31 -11.88 -8.37
C THR A 76 -0.89 -11.31 -9.14
N LEU A 77 -1.05 -11.71 -10.40
CA LEU A 77 -2.26 -11.40 -11.17
C LEU A 77 -3.33 -12.46 -10.91
N VAL A 78 -4.41 -12.06 -10.24
CA VAL A 78 -5.56 -12.93 -10.01
C VAL A 78 -6.52 -12.86 -11.21
N CYS A 79 -6.46 -13.85 -12.09
CA CYS A 79 -7.30 -13.93 -13.28
C CYS A 79 -7.80 -15.36 -13.53
N SER A 80 -9.12 -15.56 -13.45
CA SER A 80 -9.77 -16.87 -13.65
C SER A 80 -9.62 -17.42 -15.07
N SER A 81 -9.42 -16.53 -16.04
CA SER A 81 -9.27 -16.88 -17.46
C SER A 81 -7.80 -17.15 -17.84
N ALA A 82 -6.85 -16.87 -16.95
CA ALA A 82 -5.45 -17.13 -17.22
C ALA A 82 -5.21 -18.66 -17.21
N PRO A 83 -4.38 -19.18 -18.14
CA PRO A 83 -4.11 -20.61 -18.23
C PRO A 83 -3.27 -21.13 -17.04
N GLY A 84 -2.67 -20.24 -16.25
CA GLY A 84 -1.89 -20.57 -15.09
C GLY A 84 -1.62 -19.34 -14.21
N PRO A 85 -1.01 -19.54 -13.03
CA PRO A 85 -0.66 -18.46 -12.13
C PRO A 85 0.39 -17.54 -12.76
N LEU A 86 0.24 -16.25 -12.53
CA LEU A 86 1.14 -15.19 -12.99
C LEU A 86 1.67 -14.47 -11.75
N GLU A 87 2.89 -14.82 -11.36
CA GLU A 87 3.54 -14.37 -10.12
C GLU A 87 4.91 -13.76 -10.44
N LEU A 88 5.22 -12.64 -9.80
CA LEU A 88 6.55 -12.03 -9.76
C LEU A 88 7.11 -12.16 -8.35
N ASP A 89 8.25 -12.84 -8.22
CA ASP A 89 9.03 -12.86 -6.97
C ASP A 89 9.85 -11.58 -6.84
N LEU A 90 9.76 -10.92 -5.69
CA LEU A 90 10.43 -9.65 -5.41
C LEU A 90 11.44 -9.76 -4.26
N THR A 91 11.83 -10.98 -3.90
CA THR A 91 12.72 -11.24 -2.75
C THR A 91 14.21 -11.38 -3.12
N GLY A 92 14.54 -11.34 -4.42
CA GLY A 92 15.88 -11.56 -4.97
C GLY A 92 16.90 -10.46 -4.70
#